data_AF-A0AA95M8D6-F1
#
_entry.id   AF-A0AA95M8D6-F1
#
_cell.length_a   1.000
_cell.length_b   1.000
_cell.length_c   1.000
_cell.angle_alpha   90.00
_cell.angle_beta   90.00
_cell.angle_gamma   90.00
#
_symmetry.space_group_name_H-M   'P 1'
#
loop_
_entity.id
_entity.type
_entity.pdbx_description
1 polymer ?
#
loop_
_entity_poly.entity_id
_entity_poly.type
_entity_poly.pdbx_seq_one_letter_code
_entity_poly.pdbx_strand_id
1 'polypeptide(L)'
;MKVQQSISNKMSTEQTNAKEMESEWTKINSEGAVEVKATLVPEKSSNSQLVFEVIMNTHSVNLSQYDFTKLAAISFGTNKIISGTFKWDSSSDESSHHVMGFLVWNGDFKNNYKNNF
;
A
#
# COMPACT_ATOMS: atom_id res chain seq x y z
N MET A 1 -30.71 -4.58 -47.12
CA MET A 1 -31.09 -3.18 -46.81
C MET A 1 -31.17 -3.07 -45.28
N LYS A 2 -30.36 -2.19 -44.67
CA LYS A 2 -30.41 -1.77 -43.26
C LYS A 2 -31.59 -0.83 -43.04
N VAL A 3 -32.22 -0.87 -41.85
CA VAL A 3 -32.46 0.29 -40.93
C VAL A 3 -32.90 -0.33 -39.59
N GLN A 4 -32.12 -0.32 -38.49
CA GLN A 4 -31.88 0.80 -37.55
C GLN A 4 -33.13 1.60 -37.19
N GLN A 5 -33.57 1.50 -35.94
CA GLN A 5 -34.27 2.57 -35.24
C GLN A 5 -33.64 2.79 -33.86
N SER A 6 -33.19 4.02 -33.67
CA SER A 6 -32.56 4.59 -32.50
C SER A 6 -33.60 5.37 -31.71
N ILE A 7 -33.62 5.27 -30.38
CA ILE A 7 -34.03 6.40 -29.52
C ILE A 7 -33.09 6.45 -28.31
N SER A 8 -32.68 7.68 -28.01
CA SER A 8 -31.54 8.11 -27.22
C SER A 8 -31.95 8.61 -25.83
N ASN A 9 -31.03 8.41 -24.88
CA ASN A 9 -30.74 9.13 -23.64
C ASN A 9 -31.72 9.06 -22.44
N LYS A 10 -31.22 8.45 -21.35
CA LYS A 10 -30.84 9.17 -20.12
C LYS A 10 -29.72 8.43 -19.36
N MET A 11 -28.75 9.22 -18.91
CA MET A 11 -27.55 8.85 -18.16
C MET A 11 -27.84 8.00 -16.91
N SER A 12 -27.02 6.96 -16.73
CA SER A 12 -26.33 6.70 -15.47
C SER A 12 -25.02 6.00 -15.82
N THR A 13 -24.04 6.80 -16.24
CA THR A 13 -22.63 6.43 -16.20
C THR A 13 -22.19 6.47 -14.75
N GLU A 14 -22.20 5.31 -14.08
CA GLU A 14 -21.41 5.05 -12.87
C GLU A 14 -21.45 3.55 -12.57
N GLN A 15 -20.80 2.79 -13.45
CA GLN A 15 -20.31 1.46 -13.09
C GLN A 15 -18.95 1.23 -13.73
N THR A 16 -18.04 2.18 -13.50
CA THR A 16 -16.61 1.92 -13.48
C THR A 16 -16.34 1.13 -12.21
N ASN A 17 -16.60 -0.18 -12.24
CA ASN A 17 -16.18 -1.04 -11.15
C ASN A 17 -14.67 -1.17 -11.26
N ALA A 18 -14.00 -0.39 -10.41
CA ALA A 18 -12.57 -0.17 -10.36
C ALA A 18 -11.82 -1.50 -10.31
N LYS A 19 -11.31 -1.93 -11.47
CA LYS A 19 -10.07 -2.71 -11.47
C LYS A 19 -9.01 -1.71 -11.03
N GLU A 20 -8.67 -1.75 -9.74
CA GLU A 20 -7.67 -0.89 -9.12
C GLU A 20 -6.51 -0.70 -10.09
N MET A 21 -6.29 0.53 -10.51
CA MET A 21 -5.11 0.87 -11.29
C MET A 21 -3.95 0.76 -10.31
N GLU A 22 -3.39 -0.44 -10.18
CA GLU A 22 -2.23 -0.68 -9.33
C GLU A 22 -1.16 0.31 -9.74
N SER A 23 -0.80 1.19 -8.81
CA SER A 23 0.24 2.17 -9.07
C SER A 23 1.55 1.44 -9.33
N GLU A 24 2.47 2.05 -10.08
CA GLU A 24 3.85 1.52 -10.21
C GLU A 24 4.56 1.34 -8.85
N TRP A 25 3.98 1.94 -7.81
CA TRP A 25 4.43 1.93 -6.42
C TRP A 25 3.77 0.86 -5.55
N THR A 26 2.90 0.02 -6.13
CA THR A 26 2.20 -1.05 -5.43
C THR A 26 2.96 -2.38 -5.62
N LYS A 27 3.08 -3.14 -4.53
CA LYS A 27 3.55 -4.53 -4.52
C LYS A 27 2.59 -5.40 -3.72
N ILE A 28 2.38 -6.60 -4.21
CA ILE A 28 1.52 -7.61 -3.58
C ILE A 28 2.36 -8.88 -3.38
N ASN A 29 2.26 -9.47 -2.18
CA ASN A 29 2.80 -10.78 -1.87
C ASN A 29 1.66 -11.63 -1.26
N SER A 30 1.33 -12.74 -1.92
CA SER A 30 0.27 -13.67 -1.50
C SER A 30 0.84 -15.02 -1.05
N GLU A 31 2.12 -15.07 -0.68
CA GLU A 31 2.75 -16.29 -0.18
C GLU A 31 2.35 -16.56 1.27
N GLY A 32 1.61 -17.64 1.49
CA GLY A 32 1.23 -18.10 2.83
C GLY A 32 -0.21 -17.76 3.20
N ALA A 33 -0.45 -17.56 4.50
CA ALA A 33 -1.79 -17.45 5.07
C ALA A 33 -2.36 -16.01 5.06
N VAL A 34 -1.53 -15.03 4.71
CA VAL A 34 -1.87 -13.60 4.66
C VAL A 34 -1.35 -13.05 3.34
N GLU A 35 -2.23 -12.42 2.57
CA GLU A 35 -1.82 -11.60 1.44
C GLU A 35 -1.51 -10.19 1.93
N VAL A 36 -0.36 -9.65 1.54
CA VAL A 36 0.10 -8.31 1.90
C VAL A 36 0.23 -7.47 0.63
N LYS A 37 -0.58 -6.41 0.54
CA LYS A 37 -0.47 -5.35 -0.46
C LYS A 37 0.12 -4.12 0.20
N ALA A 38 1.20 -3.59 -0.37
CA ALA A 38 1.84 -2.36 0.09
C ALA A 38 1.95 -1.38 -1.07
N THR A 39 1.50 -0.14 -0.86
CA THR A 39 1.55 0.95 -1.84
C THR A 39 2.30 2.12 -1.22
N LEU A 40 3.40 2.56 -1.83
CA LEU A 40 4.02 3.84 -1.43
C LEU A 40 3.05 4.98 -1.77
N VAL A 41 2.95 5.96 -0.88
CA VAL A 41 2.10 7.15 -1.01
C VAL A 41 3.01 8.38 -1.17
N PRO A 42 3.42 8.75 -2.40
CA PRO A 42 4.44 9.77 -2.62
C PRO A 42 4.04 11.16 -2.09
N GLU A 43 2.77 11.52 -2.18
CA GLU A 43 2.24 12.81 -1.74
C GLU A 43 2.23 12.99 -0.22
N LYS A 44 2.25 11.88 0.55
CA LYS A 44 2.43 11.89 2.01
C LYS A 44 3.89 11.66 2.42
N SER A 45 4.77 11.39 1.45
CA SER A 45 6.18 11.08 1.68
C SER A 45 7.06 12.32 1.51
N SER A 46 8.27 12.28 2.07
CA SER A 46 9.27 13.35 2.00
C SER A 46 10.69 12.79 1.99
N ASN A 47 11.69 13.68 2.00
CA ASN A 47 13.10 13.28 2.03
C ASN A 47 13.54 12.55 3.32
N SER A 48 12.73 12.60 4.37
CA SER A 48 13.06 11.99 5.66
C SER A 48 11.95 11.07 6.18
N GLN A 49 10.94 10.81 5.35
CA GLN A 49 9.77 10.03 5.71
C GLN A 49 9.19 9.33 4.48
N LEU A 50 8.89 8.05 4.61
CA LEU A 50 8.17 7.29 3.59
C LEU A 50 6.89 6.74 4.20
N VAL A 51 5.78 6.89 3.48
CA VAL A 51 4.46 6.44 3.91
C VAL A 51 3.99 5.35 2.97
N PHE A 52 3.65 4.20 3.54
CA PHE A 52 3.09 3.07 2.82
C PHE A 52 1.68 2.81 3.31
N GLU A 53 0.71 2.76 2.40
CA GLU A 53 -0.57 2.14 2.67
C GLU A 53 -0.39 0.63 2.60
N VAL A 54 -0.78 -0.08 3.66
CA VAL A 54 -0.64 -1.53 3.76
C VAL A 54 -2.01 -2.14 4.01
N ILE A 55 -2.38 -3.09 3.17
CA ILE A 55 -3.61 -3.86 3.26
C ILE A 55 -3.20 -5.33 3.40
N MET A 56 -3.66 -5.97 4.46
CA MET A 56 -3.42 -7.36 4.76
C MET A 56 -4.73 -8.13 4.76
N ASN A 57 -4.83 -9.15 3.91
CA ASN A 57 -5.97 -10.04 3.89
C ASN A 57 -5.79 -11.15 4.95
N THR A 58 -6.69 -11.19 5.93
CA THR A 58 -6.53 -11.96 7.17
C THR A 58 -7.61 -13.01 7.38
N HIS A 59 -8.34 -13.42 6.33
CA HIS A 59 -9.43 -14.41 6.41
C HIS A 59 -9.10 -15.69 7.20
N SER A 60 -7.83 -16.08 7.32
CA SER A 60 -7.41 -17.31 8.00
C SER A 60 -6.53 -17.10 9.26
N VAL A 61 -6.13 -15.87 9.59
CA VAL A 61 -5.15 -15.59 10.66
C VAL A 61 -5.51 -14.31 11.43
N ASN A 62 -5.48 -14.37 12.75
CA ASN A 62 -5.58 -13.17 13.58
C ASN A 62 -4.22 -12.47 13.70
N LEU A 63 -4.14 -11.21 13.23
CA LEU A 63 -2.91 -10.41 13.29
C LEU A 63 -2.82 -9.42 14.46
N SER A 64 -3.88 -9.29 15.27
CA SER A 64 -3.93 -8.31 16.39
C SER A 64 -2.83 -8.48 17.44
N GLN A 65 -2.20 -9.65 17.51
CA GLN A 65 -1.10 -9.93 18.44
C GLN A 65 0.28 -9.42 17.98
N TYR A 66 0.41 -9.01 16.71
CA TYR A 66 1.69 -8.62 16.14
C TYR A 66 1.90 -7.11 16.19
N ASP A 67 3.14 -6.72 16.46
CA ASP A 67 3.59 -5.34 16.33
C ASP A 67 4.24 -5.15 14.96
N PHE A 68 3.48 -4.61 14.01
CA PHE A 68 3.95 -4.43 12.63
C PHE A 68 5.19 -3.53 12.54
N THR A 69 5.39 -2.62 13.50
CA THR A 69 6.57 -1.73 13.52
C THR A 69 7.87 -2.50 13.79
N LYS A 70 7.80 -3.61 14.52
CA LYS A 70 8.95 -4.49 14.82
C LYS A 70 9.24 -5.50 13.72
N LEU A 71 8.22 -5.83 12.92
CA LEU A 71 8.34 -6.75 11.78
C LEU A 71 8.82 -6.03 10.52
N ALA A 72 8.60 -4.72 10.43
CA ALA A 72 8.97 -3.91 9.29
C ALA A 72 10.50 -3.73 9.16
N ALA A 73 10.96 -3.76 7.91
CA ALA A 73 12.30 -3.38 7.53
C ALA A 73 12.26 -2.62 6.20
N ILE A 74 13.21 -1.72 5.99
CA ILE A 74 13.36 -1.00 4.72
C ILE A 74 14.76 -1.23 4.15
N SER A 75 14.82 -1.38 2.84
CA SER A 75 16.07 -1.45 2.09
C SER A 75 15.94 -0.59 0.86
N PHE A 76 17.07 -0.04 0.43
CA PHE A 76 17.14 0.69 -0.82
C PHE A 76 18.23 0.07 -1.69
N GLY A 77 17.81 -0.52 -2.80
CA GLY A 77 18.69 -1.39 -3.60
C GLY A 77 19.21 -2.56 -2.75
N THR A 78 20.51 -2.82 -2.80
CA THR A 78 21.17 -3.89 -2.03
C THR A 78 21.46 -3.51 -0.58
N ASN A 79 21.30 -2.23 -0.22
CA ASN A 79 21.64 -1.75 1.11
C ASN A 79 20.40 -1.77 2.00
N LYS A 80 20.41 -2.63 3.02
CA LYS A 80 19.45 -2.53 4.12
C LYS A 80 19.74 -1.26 4.90
N ILE A 81 18.80 -0.33 4.93
CA ILE A 81 18.95 0.88 5.75
C ILE A 81 18.48 0.53 7.16
N ILE A 82 19.41 0.59 8.11
CA ILE A 82 19.17 0.22 9.51
C ILE A 82 18.82 1.46 10.35
N SER A 83 19.06 2.67 9.83
CA SER A 83 18.74 3.92 10.52
C SER A 83 17.31 4.37 10.21
N GLY A 84 16.47 4.39 11.23
CA GLY A 84 15.11 4.93 11.15
C GLY A 84 14.15 4.24 12.13
N THR A 85 12.93 4.77 12.21
CA THR A 85 11.87 4.22 13.08
C THR A 85 10.59 4.06 12.31
N PHE A 86 9.91 2.93 12.53
CA PHE A 86 8.58 2.69 12.01
C PHE A 86 7.50 3.15 12.99
N LYS A 87 6.38 3.62 12.44
CA LYS A 87 5.12 3.82 13.13
C LYS A 87 4.02 3.17 12.32
N TRP A 88 3.06 2.57 13.00
CA TRP A 88 1.87 2.00 12.39
C TRP A 88 0.66 2.83 12.81
N ASP A 89 -0.14 3.23 11.83
CA ASP A 89 -1.39 3.95 12.03
C ASP A 89 -2.53 3.11 11.42
N SER A 90 -3.23 2.35 12.27
CA SER A 90 -4.37 1.55 11.84
C SER A 90 -5.47 2.45 11.30
N SER A 91 -6.00 2.12 10.13
CA SER A 91 -7.20 2.76 9.63
C SER A 91 -8.40 2.33 10.48
N SER A 92 -9.41 3.20 10.62
CA SER A 92 -10.65 2.88 11.32
C SER A 92 -11.50 1.82 10.61
N ASP A 93 -11.12 1.42 9.39
CA ASP A 93 -11.84 0.49 8.54
C ASP A 93 -11.26 -0.93 8.63
N GLU A 94 -10.87 -1.35 9.83
CA GLU A 94 -10.55 -2.75 10.11
C GLU A 94 -11.85 -3.58 10.07
N SER A 95 -12.26 -3.96 8.87
CA SER A 95 -13.25 -5.01 8.68
C SER A 95 -12.71 -6.31 9.27
N SER A 96 -13.58 -7.23 9.75
CA SER A 96 -13.14 -8.45 10.43
C SER A 96 -12.30 -9.42 9.58
N HIS A 97 -11.99 -9.08 8.34
CA HIS A 97 -11.22 -9.90 7.40
C HIS A 97 -10.02 -9.18 6.78
N HIS A 98 -9.87 -7.86 6.99
CA HIS A 98 -8.74 -7.09 6.48
C HIS A 98 -8.16 -6.21 7.58
N VAL A 99 -6.83 -6.25 7.71
CA VAL A 99 -6.10 -5.25 8.48
C VAL A 99 -5.58 -4.21 7.49
N MET A 100 -5.90 -2.95 7.72
CA MET A 100 -5.48 -1.86 6.84
C MET A 100 -4.96 -0.69 7.66
N GLY A 101 -3.88 -0.08 7.19
CA GLY A 101 -3.31 1.10 7.84
C GLY A 101 -2.13 1.67 7.09
N PHE A 102 -1.52 2.69 7.68
CA PHE A 102 -0.32 3.33 7.17
C PHE A 102 0.90 2.90 7.97
N LEU A 103 1.90 2.35 7.27
CA LEU A 103 3.23 2.15 7.81
C LEU A 103 4.10 3.35 7.45
N VAL A 104 4.54 4.10 8.46
CA VAL A 104 5.36 5.29 8.31
C VAL A 104 6.77 4.99 8.74
N TRP A 105 7.72 5.06 7.81
CA TRP A 105 9.14 5.03 8.12
C TRP A 105 9.69 6.45 8.22
N ASN A 106 10.42 6.74 9.29
CA ASN A 106 11.12 8.01 9.47
C ASN A 106 12.63 7.74 9.50
N GLY A 107 13.37 8.35 8.59
CA GLY A 107 14.82 8.20 8.50
C GLY A 107 15.40 9.04 7.36
N ASP A 108 16.68 9.41 7.46
CA ASP A 108 17.36 10.23 6.46
C ASP A 108 18.04 9.34 5.41
N PHE A 109 17.42 9.17 4.25
CA PHE A 109 18.05 8.39 3.18
C PHE A 109 19.22 9.13 2.50
N LYS A 110 19.28 10.48 2.55
CA LYS A 110 20.36 11.23 1.87
C LYS A 110 21.72 11.01 2.52
N ASN A 111 21.78 10.86 3.83
CA ASN A 111 23.04 10.54 4.53
C ASN A 111 23.48 9.09 4.33
N ASN A 112 22.55 8.17 4.02
CA ASN A 112 22.87 6.76 3.79
C ASN A 112 23.50 6.48 2.41
N TYR A 113 23.42 7.42 1.45
CA TYR A 113 24.05 7.30 0.12
C TYR A 113 25.36 8.08 -0.04
N LYS A 114 25.68 9.00 0.89
CA LYS A 114 26.86 9.87 0.78
C LYS A 114 28.19 9.20 1.17
N ASN A 115 28.18 7.98 1.70
CA ASN A 115 29.39 7.30 2.19
C ASN A 115 30.02 6.31 1.18
N ASN A 116 29.67 6.36 -0.11
CA ASN A 116 30.17 5.42 -1.11
C ASN A 116 30.98 6.05 -2.27
N PHE A 117 31.56 7.25 -2.08
CA PHE A 117 32.53 7.83 -3.03
C PHE A 117 33.68 8.53 -2.30
#